data_AF-A0A7R9VEB5-F1
#
_entry.id   AF-A0A7R9VEB5-F1
#
_cell.length_a   1.000
_cell.length_b   1.000
_cell.length_c   1.000
_cell.angle_alpha   90.00
_cell.angle_beta   90.00
_cell.angle_gamma   90.00
#
_symmetry.space_group_name_H-M   'P 1'
#
loop_
_entity.id
_entity.type
_entity.pdbx_description
1 polymer ?
#
loop_
_entity_poly.entity_id
_entity_poly.type
_entity_poly.pdbx_seq_one_letter_code
_entity_poly.pdbx_strand_id
1 'polypeptide(L)'
;FNPMHLVVTKAVRGNVSLDLLEDLADLAHSNDFLAQDSLRGHTALHHACCYDGERIGIIHAIILTILRREPRAATVRAKNGHTPLECLLASVFGDAMNAGDRGHLLT
;
A
#
# COMPACT_ATOMS: atom_id res chain seq x y z
N PHE A 1 -15.84 -1.19 6.81
CA PHE A 1 -15.59 -0.14 5.79
C PHE A 1 -14.59 0.81 6.39
N ASN A 2 -13.42 1.02 5.76
CA ASN A 2 -12.40 1.93 6.26
C ASN A 2 -12.11 3.00 5.18
N PRO A 3 -12.19 4.29 5.53
CA PRO A 3 -12.05 5.40 4.59
C PRO A 3 -10.64 5.52 3.99
N MET A 4 -9.59 5.10 4.69
CA MET A 4 -8.21 5.09 4.20
C MET A 4 -8.04 4.15 3.00
N HIS A 5 -8.67 2.97 3.02
CA HIS A 5 -8.65 2.08 1.85
C HIS A 5 -9.28 2.73 0.63
N LEU A 6 -10.42 3.41 0.82
CA LEU A 6 -11.15 4.04 -0.27
C LEU A 6 -10.38 5.20 -0.87
N VAL A 7 -9.90 6.13 -0.04
CA VAL A 7 -9.20 7.32 -0.53
C VAL A 7 -7.91 6.94 -1.24
N VAL A 8 -7.12 5.99 -0.69
CA VAL A 8 -5.90 5.51 -1.36
C VAL A 8 -6.24 4.87 -2.70
N THR A 9 -7.21 3.97 -2.74
CA THR A 9 -7.65 3.32 -4.00
C THR A 9 -8.10 4.34 -5.05
N LYS A 10 -8.77 5.42 -4.63
CA LYS A 10 -9.22 6.48 -5.55
C LYS A 10 -8.09 7.42 -5.96
N ALA A 11 -7.18 7.74 -5.05
CA ALA A 11 -6.01 8.59 -5.30
C ALA A 11 -5.06 7.94 -6.32
N VAL A 12 -4.73 6.65 -6.16
CA VAL A 12 -3.88 5.95 -7.13
C VAL A 12 -4.51 5.85 -8.52
N ARG A 13 -5.85 5.85 -8.60
CA ARG A 13 -6.61 5.89 -9.88
C ARG A 13 -6.81 7.30 -10.43
N GLY A 14 -6.31 8.34 -9.77
CA GLY A 14 -6.45 9.73 -10.20
C GLY A 14 -7.84 10.34 -10.03
N ASN A 15 -8.70 9.73 -9.21
CA ASN A 15 -10.08 10.18 -9.02
C ASN A 15 -10.25 11.15 -7.85
N VAL A 16 -9.19 11.39 -7.08
CA VAL A 16 -9.19 12.17 -5.84
C VAL A 16 -7.87 12.93 -5.72
N SER A 17 -7.91 14.16 -5.18
CA SER A 17 -6.72 14.98 -4.92
C SER A 17 -5.90 14.44 -3.74
N LEU A 18 -4.60 14.75 -3.71
CA LEU A 18 -3.76 14.44 -2.55
C LEU A 18 -4.18 15.26 -1.32
N ASP A 19 -4.79 16.43 -1.50
CA ASP A 19 -5.28 17.23 -0.38
C ASP A 19 -6.34 16.48 0.43
N LEU A 20 -7.29 15.79 -0.25
CA LEU A 20 -8.29 14.97 0.44
C LEU A 20 -7.65 13.78 1.17
N LEU A 21 -6.54 13.24 0.68
CA LEU A 21 -5.79 12.20 1.37
C LEU A 21 -5.17 12.75 2.66
N GLU A 22 -4.54 13.93 2.60
CA GLU A 22 -3.94 14.57 3.78
C GLU A 22 -5.01 14.95 4.81
N ASP A 23 -6.12 15.56 4.39
CA ASP A 23 -7.23 15.92 5.27
C ASP A 23 -7.80 14.69 5.99
N LEU A 24 -8.01 13.58 5.27
CA LEU A 24 -8.49 12.34 5.89
C LEU A 24 -7.42 11.69 6.76
N ALA A 25 -6.14 11.80 6.40
CA ALA A 25 -5.05 11.27 7.19
C ALA A 25 -4.87 12.05 8.51
N ASP A 26 -5.17 13.34 8.53
CA ASP A 26 -5.16 14.16 9.75
C ASP A 26 -6.33 13.83 10.70
N LEU A 27 -7.45 13.39 10.14
CA LEU A 27 -8.61 12.94 10.91
C LEU A 27 -8.56 11.46 11.30
N ALA A 28 -7.65 10.69 10.69
CA ALA A 28 -7.53 9.26 10.90
C ALA A 28 -6.88 8.92 12.25
N HIS A 29 -7.39 7.91 12.91
CA HIS A 29 -6.73 7.33 14.08
C HIS A 29 -5.65 6.33 13.62
N SER A 30 -4.66 6.07 14.48
CA SER A 30 -3.59 5.09 14.21
C SER A 30 -4.12 3.73 13.70
N ASN A 31 -5.22 3.25 14.27
CA ASN A 31 -5.85 1.98 13.86
C ASN A 31 -6.41 2.00 12.43
N ASP A 32 -6.74 3.16 11.88
CA ASP A 32 -7.28 3.28 10.52
C ASP A 32 -6.21 2.96 9.46
N PHE A 33 -4.94 3.26 9.73
CA PHE A 33 -3.83 2.93 8.84
C PHE A 33 -3.45 1.44 8.89
N LEU A 34 -3.72 0.77 10.02
CA LEU A 34 -3.40 -0.63 10.26
C LEU A 34 -4.54 -1.59 9.90
N ALA A 35 -5.75 -1.07 9.70
CA ALA A 35 -6.91 -1.90 9.41
C ALA A 35 -6.70 -2.68 8.11
N GLN A 36 -7.03 -3.96 8.15
CA GLN A 36 -6.92 -4.87 7.01
C GLN A 36 -8.29 -5.08 6.38
N ASP A 37 -8.38 -5.10 5.06
CA ASP A 37 -9.62 -5.50 4.40
C ASP A 37 -9.89 -7.01 4.57
N SER A 38 -11.16 -7.38 4.52
CA SER A 38 -11.59 -8.75 4.76
C SER A 38 -11.23 -9.72 3.63
N LEU A 39 -10.95 -9.23 2.42
CA LEU A 39 -10.74 -10.07 1.26
C LEU A 39 -9.30 -10.58 1.21
N ARG A 40 -8.33 -9.67 1.23
CA ARG A 40 -6.90 -9.95 1.06
C ARG A 40 -6.07 -9.67 2.31
N GLY A 41 -6.66 -9.07 3.33
CA GLY A 41 -5.91 -8.58 4.48
C GLY A 41 -5.05 -7.37 4.15
N HIS A 42 -5.34 -6.63 3.08
CA HIS A 42 -4.53 -5.48 2.70
C HIS A 42 -4.88 -4.29 3.61
N THR A 43 -3.84 -3.60 4.09
CA THR A 43 -3.96 -2.24 4.63
C THR A 43 -4.06 -1.23 3.50
N ALA A 44 -4.39 0.03 3.82
CA ALA A 44 -4.35 1.11 2.82
C ALA A 44 -2.96 1.20 2.13
N LEU A 45 -1.87 0.97 2.88
CA LEU A 45 -0.52 0.95 2.32
C LEU A 45 -0.30 -0.19 1.30
N HIS A 46 -0.87 -1.38 1.53
CA HIS A 46 -0.83 -2.45 0.53
C HIS A 46 -1.53 -2.05 -0.76
N HIS A 47 -2.68 -1.35 -0.69
CA HIS A 47 -3.39 -0.90 -1.89
C HIS A 47 -2.58 0.11 -2.70
N ALA A 48 -1.80 0.97 -2.05
CA ALA A 48 -0.87 1.86 -2.72
C ALA A 48 0.26 1.08 -3.41
N CYS A 49 0.87 0.12 -2.71
CA CYS A 49 2.01 -0.64 -3.21
C CYS A 49 1.67 -1.67 -4.30
N CYS A 50 0.49 -2.29 -4.23
CA CYS A 50 0.00 -3.23 -5.24
C CYS A 50 -0.54 -2.54 -6.49
N TYR A 51 -0.55 -1.21 -6.56
CA TYR A 51 -1.08 -0.51 -7.72
C TYR A 51 -0.09 -0.57 -8.88
N ASP A 52 -0.48 -1.29 -9.93
CA ASP A 52 0.29 -1.47 -11.17
C ASP A 52 -0.04 -0.37 -12.18
N GLY A 53 0.35 0.87 -11.87
CA GLY A 53 0.10 2.00 -12.76
C GLY A 53 1.25 3.00 -12.76
N GLU A 54 1.35 3.77 -13.85
CA GLU A 54 2.45 4.70 -14.12
C GLU A 54 2.52 5.92 -13.16
N ARG A 55 1.60 6.01 -12.19
CA ARG A 55 1.49 7.13 -11.24
C ARG A 55 2.43 6.98 -10.04
N ILE A 56 3.70 6.66 -10.31
CA ILE A 56 4.71 6.41 -9.27
C ILE A 56 4.87 7.58 -8.28
N GLY A 57 4.72 8.83 -8.76
CA GLY A 57 4.76 10.01 -7.90
C GLY A 57 3.62 10.06 -6.87
N ILE A 58 2.41 9.64 -7.24
CA ILE A 58 1.25 9.56 -6.34
C ILE A 58 1.42 8.42 -5.34
N ILE A 59 1.88 7.26 -5.80
CA ILE A 59 2.19 6.13 -4.92
C ILE A 59 3.23 6.54 -3.87
N HIS A 60 4.31 7.20 -4.30
CA HIS A 60 5.34 7.69 -3.40
C HIS A 60 4.80 8.67 -2.35
N ALA A 61 3.96 9.63 -2.77
CA ALA A 61 3.32 10.56 -1.84
C ALA A 61 2.47 9.82 -0.80
N ILE A 62 1.60 8.90 -1.23
CA ILE A 62 0.74 8.10 -0.35
C ILE A 62 1.57 7.29 0.66
N ILE A 63 2.64 6.64 0.21
CA ILE A 63 3.54 5.86 1.08
C ILE A 63 4.11 6.78 2.17
N LEU A 64 4.65 7.95 1.81
CA LEU A 64 5.20 8.88 2.79
C LEU A 64 4.13 9.41 3.76
N THR A 65 2.95 9.78 3.25
CA THR A 65 1.83 10.27 4.06
C THR A 65 1.41 9.25 5.12
N ILE A 66 1.28 7.97 4.74
CA ILE A 66 0.90 6.90 5.67
C ILE A 66 2.02 6.61 6.66
N LEU A 67 3.26 6.44 6.19
CA LEU A 67 4.38 6.04 7.05
C LEU A 67 4.80 7.11 8.05
N ARG A 68 4.60 8.40 7.73
CA ARG A 68 4.84 9.50 8.68
C ARG A 68 3.88 9.47 9.87
N ARG A 69 2.64 9.02 9.65
CA ARG A 69 1.59 8.97 10.69
C ARG A 69 1.55 7.64 11.41
N GLU A 70 1.79 6.55 10.70
CA GLU A 70 1.81 5.20 11.25
C GLU A 70 2.90 4.32 10.61
N PRO A 71 4.13 4.34 11.16
CA PRO A 71 5.25 3.56 10.64
C PRO A 71 5.03 2.04 10.66
N ARG A 72 4.21 1.52 11.61
CA ARG A 72 3.96 0.08 11.72
C ARG A 72 3.17 -0.47 10.53
N ALA A 73 2.52 0.40 9.75
CA ALA A 73 1.82 0.00 8.53
C ALA A 73 2.75 -0.72 7.54
N ALA A 74 4.06 -0.43 7.56
CA ALA A 74 5.06 -1.06 6.71
C ALA A 74 5.28 -2.56 6.98
N THR A 75 5.00 -3.04 8.19
CA THR A 75 5.30 -4.42 8.62
C THR A 75 4.07 -5.30 8.75
N VAL A 76 2.87 -4.74 8.56
CA VAL A 76 1.63 -5.52 8.55
C VAL A 76 1.67 -6.51 7.40
N ARG A 77 1.41 -7.79 7.68
CA ARG A 77 1.34 -8.83 6.65
C ARG A 77 -0.11 -9.03 6.19
N ALA A 78 -0.32 -9.00 4.88
CA ALA A 78 -1.55 -9.43 4.24
C ALA A 78 -1.79 -10.95 4.41
N LYS A 79 -2.96 -11.44 3.99
CA LYS A 79 -3.33 -12.86 4.10
C LYS A 79 -2.42 -13.79 3.29
N ASN A 80 -1.78 -13.29 2.24
CA ASN A 80 -0.77 -14.01 1.47
C ASN A 80 0.62 -14.01 2.13
N GLY A 81 0.75 -13.42 3.32
CA GLY A 81 1.99 -13.31 4.06
C GLY A 81 2.85 -12.11 3.66
N HIS A 82 2.55 -11.39 2.60
CA HIS A 82 3.38 -10.28 2.13
C HIS A 82 3.14 -8.98 2.90
N THR A 83 4.19 -8.20 3.08
CA THR A 83 4.16 -6.80 3.54
C THR A 83 3.87 -5.86 2.36
N PRO A 84 3.49 -4.59 2.63
CA PRO A 84 3.29 -3.62 1.55
C PRO A 84 4.55 -3.39 0.71
N LEU A 85 5.74 -3.39 1.30
CA LEU A 85 6.98 -3.19 0.55
C LEU A 85 7.30 -4.39 -0.34
N GLU A 86 7.07 -5.62 0.13
CA GLU A 86 7.18 -6.82 -0.71
C GLU A 86 6.18 -6.76 -1.88
N CYS A 87 4.97 -6.24 -1.65
CA CYS A 87 4.01 -5.99 -2.73
C CYS A 87 4.48 -4.94 -3.74
N LEU A 88 5.13 -3.87 -3.29
CA LEU A 88 5.70 -2.84 -4.17
C LEU A 88 6.85 -3.40 -5.01
N LEU A 89 7.72 -4.20 -4.40
CA LEU A 89 8.80 -4.85 -5.13
C LEU A 89 8.25 -5.81 -6.18
N ALA A 90 7.20 -6.56 -5.86
CA ALA A 90 6.55 -7.45 -6.81
C ALA A 90 5.85 -6.70 -7.95
N SER A 91 5.29 -5.50 -7.71
CA SER A 91 4.67 -4.70 -8.79
C SER A 91 5.71 -4.01 -9.67
N VAL A 92 6.82 -3.54 -9.10
CA VAL A 92 7.89 -2.84 -9.84
C VAL A 92 8.83 -3.80 -10.57
N PHE A 93 9.11 -4.98 -9.99
CA PHE A 93 10.10 -5.95 -10.48
C PHE A 93 9.51 -7.30 -10.88
N GLY A 94 8.17 -7.45 -10.84
CA GLY A 94 7.48 -8.73 -11.05
C GLY A 94 7.71 -9.37 -12.41
N ASP A 95 7.97 -8.59 -13.46
CA ASP A 95 8.32 -9.14 -14.78
C ASP A 95 9.72 -9.78 -14.79
N ALA A 96 10.63 -9.38 -13.89
CA ALA A 96 11.95 -9.99 -13.75
C ALA A 96 11.94 -11.23 -12.83
N MET A 97 11.06 -11.28 -11.81
CA MET A 97 10.99 -12.38 -10.83
C MET A 97 10.08 -13.54 -11.24
N ASN A 98 9.19 -13.37 -12.23
CA ASN A 98 8.41 -14.49 -12.78
C ASN A 98 9.17 -15.30 -13.84
N ALA A 99 10.33 -14.80 -14.31
CA ALA A 99 11.17 -15.47 -15.31
C ALA A 99 12.27 -16.37 -14.71
N GLY A 100 12.51 -16.32 -13.39
CA GLY A 100 13.51 -17.15 -12.72
C GLY A 100 13.37 -17.12 -11.20
N ASP A 101 13.50 -18.29 -10.59
CA ASP A 101 13.71 -18.52 -9.16
C ASP A 101 12.52 -18.40 -8.19
N ARG A 102 11.76 -19.50 -8.13
CA ARG A 102 11.21 -20.04 -6.87
C ARG A 102 12.27 -20.78 -6.04
N GLY A 103 13.52 -20.33 -6.06
CA GLY A 103 14.61 -21.00 -5.37
C GLY A 103 15.63 -19.99 -4.88
N HIS A 104 15.75 -19.89 -3.55
CA HIS A 104 16.84 -19.22 -2.83
C HIS A 104 16.75 -17.69 -2.77
N LEU A 105 16.15 -17.20 -1.69
CA LEU A 105 16.65 -16.02 -0.99
C LEU A 105 16.09 -15.96 0.44
N LEU A 106 16.30 -17.04 1.20
CA LEU A 106 16.31 -17.06 2.67
C LEU A 106 17.20 -18.23 3.14
N THR A 107 18.51 -18.11 2.92
CA THR A 107 19.57 -18.70 3.76
C THR A 107 20.76 -17.77 3.72
#